data_AF-A0A2N2XPV6-F1
#
_entry.id   AF-A0A2N2XPV6-F1
#
_cell.length_a   1.000
_cell.length_b   1.000
_cell.length_c   1.000
_cell.angle_alpha   90.00
_cell.angle_beta   90.00
_cell.angle_gamma   90.00
#
_symmetry.space_group_name_H-M   'P 1'
#
loop_
_entity.id
_entity.type
_entity.pdbx_description
1 polymer ?
#
loop_
_entity_poly.entity_id
_entity_poly.type
_entity_poly.pdbx_seq_one_letter_code
_entity_poly.pdbx_strand_id
1 'polypeptide(L)'
;MLNFGEIHCKQSFYLFYSNEKLKDLEFRVVKNTEVDEKNLLAIIKSQSFIKNVRRAGKNGDTLSLKLSFKSHPKADEFRKFLEYVGLISVKVNGQKIWVKNLITVEEAFAENAKYSPEPMNYKPEYADPNMPEYYDYELFRLKTKMKYMQTSAYPKYLYEGYVTKFQDAIDSILKDKEQYNISR
;
A
#
# COMPACT_ATOMS: atom_id res chain seq x y z
N MET A 1 23.21 -31.41 -0.94
CA MET A 1 22.89 -30.58 -2.12
C MET A 1 21.38 -30.44 -2.18
N LEU A 2 20.84 -29.26 -1.87
CA LEU A 2 19.40 -29.02 -1.95
C LEU A 2 19.08 -28.55 -3.38
N ASN A 3 18.29 -29.34 -4.08
CA ASN A 3 17.70 -28.99 -5.37
C ASN A 3 16.73 -27.83 -5.15
N PHE A 4 17.10 -26.63 -5.58
CA PHE A 4 16.16 -25.54 -5.75
C PHE A 4 15.35 -25.85 -7.00
N GLY A 5 14.18 -26.47 -6.78
CA GLY A 5 13.19 -26.65 -7.83
C GLY A 5 12.93 -25.31 -8.52
N GLU A 6 13.04 -25.31 -9.84
CA GLU A 6 12.74 -24.17 -10.70
C GLU A 6 11.38 -23.58 -10.33
N ILE A 7 11.40 -22.39 -9.72
CA ILE A 7 10.18 -21.60 -9.54
C ILE A 7 9.81 -21.11 -10.93
N HIS A 8 9.00 -21.90 -11.62
CA HIS A 8 8.29 -21.47 -12.82
C HIS A 8 7.37 -20.29 -12.43
N CYS A 9 7.88 -19.07 -12.53
CA CYS A 9 7.10 -17.84 -12.44
C CYS A 9 6.25 -17.71 -13.71
N LYS A 10 5.21 -18.53 -13.82
CA LYS A 10 4.21 -18.43 -14.90
C LYS A 10 3.33 -17.20 -14.64
N GLN A 11 3.68 -16.12 -15.34
CA GLN A 11 2.84 -15.00 -15.79
C GLN A 11 1.81 -14.44 -14.78
N SER A 12 2.15 -13.27 -14.25
CA SER A 12 1.31 -12.33 -13.53
C SER A 12 0.06 -11.94 -14.33
N PHE A 13 -1.11 -12.49 -13.98
CA PHE A 13 -2.40 -12.00 -14.45
C PHE A 13 -2.94 -10.98 -13.44
N TYR A 14 -2.89 -9.71 -13.86
CA TYR A 14 -2.89 -8.52 -13.02
C TYR A 14 -4.22 -8.20 -12.30
N LEU A 15 -4.37 -6.97 -11.78
CA LEU A 15 -5.31 -6.40 -10.77
C LEU A 15 -5.33 -7.11 -9.41
N PHE A 16 -4.31 -7.79 -8.88
CA PHE A 16 -2.87 -7.62 -8.92
C PHE A 16 -2.33 -9.01 -8.50
N TYR A 17 -2.10 -9.90 -9.48
CA TYR A 17 -1.57 -11.28 -9.32
C TYR A 17 -2.59 -12.39 -8.90
N SER A 18 -3.74 -12.50 -9.60
CA SER A 18 -5.02 -13.20 -9.24
C SER A 18 -4.97 -14.62 -8.60
N ASN A 19 -6.03 -15.00 -7.83
CA ASN A 19 -7.04 -15.94 -8.34
C ASN A 19 -8.53 -15.63 -8.03
N GLU A 20 -8.83 -14.70 -7.13
CA GLU A 20 -10.22 -14.25 -6.96
C GLU A 20 -10.45 -12.97 -7.75
N LYS A 21 -11.41 -13.02 -8.68
CA LYS A 21 -11.80 -11.88 -9.51
C LYS A 21 -12.34 -10.78 -8.60
N LEU A 22 -11.50 -9.80 -8.25
CA LEU A 22 -11.92 -8.52 -7.69
C LEU A 22 -12.87 -7.85 -8.70
N LYS A 23 -14.18 -8.04 -8.49
CA LYS A 23 -15.20 -7.53 -9.42
C LYS A 23 -15.35 -6.01 -9.31
N ASP A 24 -15.10 -5.47 -8.12
CA ASP A 24 -15.35 -4.08 -7.78
C ASP A 24 -14.26 -3.49 -6.88
N LEU A 25 -13.90 -2.22 -7.11
CA LEU A 25 -13.04 -1.43 -6.23
C LEU A 25 -13.74 -0.14 -5.81
N GLU A 26 -13.79 0.14 -4.50
CA GLU A 26 -14.26 1.42 -3.98
C GLU A 26 -13.06 2.34 -3.71
N PHE A 27 -13.13 3.56 -4.21
CA PHE A 27 -12.14 4.59 -3.92
C PHE A 27 -12.82 5.89 -3.52
N ARG A 28 -12.10 6.66 -2.69
CA ARG A 28 -12.56 7.92 -2.10
C ARG A 28 -11.66 9.03 -2.60
N VAL A 29 -12.21 9.91 -3.42
CA VAL A 29 -11.52 11.11 -3.89
C VAL A 29 -11.81 12.22 -2.88
N VAL A 30 -10.77 12.68 -2.18
CA VAL A 30 -10.84 13.91 -1.40
C VAL A 30 -10.67 15.05 -2.39
N LYS A 31 -11.69 15.92 -2.49
CA LYS A 31 -11.70 17.05 -3.42
C LYS A 31 -10.66 18.09 -3.01
N ASN A 32 -9.42 17.86 -3.41
CA ASN A 32 -8.31 18.82 -3.24
C ASN A 32 -7.65 19.16 -4.57
N THR A 33 -8.24 18.72 -5.68
CA THR A 33 -7.69 18.86 -7.02
C THR A 33 -8.66 19.64 -7.89
N GLU A 34 -8.12 20.52 -8.73
CA GLU A 34 -8.76 21.39 -9.72
C GLU A 34 -9.59 20.65 -10.78
N VAL A 35 -9.80 19.34 -10.62
CA VAL A 35 -10.48 18.47 -11.58
C VAL A 35 -11.97 18.42 -11.25
N ASP A 36 -12.78 19.01 -12.15
CA ASP A 36 -14.24 18.89 -12.10
C ASP A 36 -14.69 17.41 -12.10
N GLU A 37 -15.73 17.10 -11.33
CA GLU A 37 -16.30 15.75 -11.17
C GLU A 37 -16.71 15.14 -12.52
N LYS A 38 -17.22 15.96 -13.45
CA LYS A 38 -17.57 15.49 -14.80
C LYS A 38 -16.33 15.06 -15.59
N ASN A 39 -15.26 15.83 -15.51
CA ASN A 39 -13.98 15.52 -16.16
C ASN A 39 -13.37 14.25 -15.56
N LEU A 40 -13.42 14.10 -14.24
CA LEU A 40 -12.98 12.89 -13.54
C LEU A 40 -13.72 11.65 -14.03
N LEU A 41 -15.06 11.68 -14.11
CA LEU A 41 -15.84 10.54 -14.58
C LEU A 41 -15.57 10.21 -16.06
N ALA A 42 -15.32 11.22 -16.89
CA ALA A 42 -14.93 11.02 -18.29
C ALA A 42 -13.56 10.33 -18.41
N ILE A 43 -12.57 10.80 -17.64
CA ILE A 43 -11.23 10.21 -17.55
C ILE A 43 -11.28 8.75 -17.08
N ILE A 44 -12.09 8.45 -16.07
CA ILE A 44 -12.24 7.07 -15.56
C ILE A 44 -12.85 6.17 -16.64
N LYS A 45 -13.87 6.66 -17.36
CA LYS A 45 -14.55 5.90 -18.42
C LYS A 45 -13.70 5.72 -19.67
N SER A 46 -12.71 6.57 -19.92
CA SER A 46 -11.82 6.46 -21.08
C SER A 46 -10.75 5.37 -20.90
N GLN A 47 -10.54 4.88 -19.67
CA GLN A 47 -9.59 3.80 -19.42
C GLN A 47 -10.08 2.47 -20.02
N SER A 48 -9.22 1.83 -20.82
CA SER A 48 -9.54 0.60 -21.55
C SER A 48 -9.94 -0.57 -20.63
N PHE A 49 -9.38 -0.62 -19.42
CA PHE A 49 -9.62 -1.64 -18.42
C PHE A 49 -10.88 -1.41 -17.57
N ILE A 50 -11.55 -0.25 -17.67
CA ILE A 50 -12.76 0.05 -16.90
C ILE A 50 -14.02 -0.39 -17.67
N LYS A 51 -14.89 -1.17 -17.00
CA LYS A 51 -16.19 -1.60 -17.52
C LYS A 51 -17.29 -0.61 -17.15
N ASN A 52 -17.33 -0.23 -15.89
CA ASN A 52 -18.36 0.65 -15.37
C ASN A 52 -17.82 1.45 -14.18
N VAL A 53 -18.39 2.63 -13.97
CA VAL A 53 -18.18 3.45 -12.78
C VAL A 53 -19.55 3.81 -12.21
N ARG A 54 -19.74 3.53 -10.91
CA ARG A 54 -20.95 3.89 -10.18
C ARG A 54 -20.59 4.76 -9.00
N ARG A 55 -21.48 5.68 -8.62
CA ARG A 55 -21.34 6.43 -7.37
C ARG A 55 -21.68 5.48 -6.21
N ALA A 56 -20.76 5.35 -5.27
CA ALA A 56 -20.97 4.60 -4.03
C ALA A 56 -21.53 5.50 -2.92
N GLY A 57 -21.38 6.82 -3.05
CA GLY A 57 -21.92 7.82 -2.14
C GLY A 57 -21.16 9.14 -2.22
N LYS A 58 -21.67 10.16 -1.53
CA LYS A 58 -20.98 11.42 -1.31
C LYS A 58 -21.04 11.71 0.19
N ASN A 59 -19.89 11.95 0.80
CA ASN A 59 -19.81 12.37 2.20
C ASN A 59 -18.91 13.60 2.29
N GLY A 60 -19.51 14.78 2.52
CA GLY A 60 -18.81 16.07 2.46
C GLY A 60 -18.09 16.26 1.12
N ASP A 61 -16.80 16.57 1.19
CA ASP A 61 -15.90 16.74 0.04
C ASP A 61 -15.32 15.43 -0.50
N THR A 62 -15.80 14.28 -0.01
CA THR A 62 -15.36 12.98 -0.47
C THR A 62 -16.36 12.38 -1.47
N LEU A 63 -15.92 12.20 -2.71
CA LEU A 63 -16.65 11.44 -3.72
C LEU A 63 -16.24 9.97 -3.63
N SER A 64 -17.19 9.08 -3.36
CA SER A 64 -16.95 7.64 -3.35
C SER A 64 -17.43 7.03 -4.66
N LEU A 65 -16.52 6.36 -5.36
CA LEU A 65 -16.76 5.74 -6.66
C LEU A 65 -16.45 4.25 -6.59
N LYS A 66 -17.26 3.45 -7.28
CA LYS A 66 -17.13 2.01 -7.41
C LYS A 66 -16.80 1.68 -8.87
N LEU A 67 -15.61 1.14 -9.12
CA LEU A 67 -15.15 0.71 -10.44
C LEU A 67 -15.40 -0.76 -10.62
N SER A 68 -16.01 -1.12 -11.75
CA SER A 68 -16.00 -2.51 -12.25
C SER A 68 -15.05 -2.59 -13.43
N PHE A 69 -14.23 -3.62 -13.49
CA PHE A 69 -13.15 -3.77 -14.47
C PHE A 69 -13.55 -4.71 -15.62
N LYS A 70 -13.12 -4.38 -16.86
CA LYS A 70 -13.24 -5.29 -18.04
C LYS A 70 -12.12 -6.31 -18.03
N SER A 71 -10.93 -5.81 -17.81
CA SER A 71 -9.69 -6.55 -17.66
C SER A 71 -8.96 -5.98 -16.45
N HIS A 72 -8.05 -6.77 -15.94
CA HIS A 72 -7.30 -6.42 -14.78
C HIS A 72 -6.04 -5.60 -15.16
N PRO A 73 -5.96 -4.28 -14.87
CA PRO A 73 -4.79 -3.45 -15.18
C PRO A 73 -3.54 -3.89 -14.42
N LYS A 74 -2.37 -3.58 -15.00
CA LYS A 74 -1.09 -3.75 -14.31
C LYS A 74 -1.00 -2.84 -13.09
N ALA A 75 -0.15 -3.22 -12.13
CA ALA A 75 0.01 -2.46 -10.89
C ALA A 75 0.40 -1.00 -11.16
N ASP A 76 1.46 -0.82 -11.95
CA ASP A 76 1.98 0.49 -12.33
C ASP A 76 0.99 1.32 -13.18
N GLU A 77 0.30 0.69 -14.14
CA GLU A 77 -0.72 1.33 -14.95
C GLU A 77 -1.87 1.86 -14.08
N PHE A 78 -2.32 1.05 -13.13
CA PHE A 78 -3.39 1.45 -12.22
C PHE A 78 -2.94 2.52 -11.24
N ARG A 79 -1.72 2.41 -10.69
CA ARG A 79 -1.11 3.42 -9.82
C ARG A 79 -1.06 4.78 -10.52
N LYS A 80 -0.52 4.86 -11.73
CA LYS A 80 -0.45 6.09 -12.53
C LYS A 80 -1.82 6.71 -12.77
N PHE A 81 -2.81 5.88 -13.08
CA PHE A 81 -4.18 6.35 -13.22
C PHE A 81 -4.73 6.95 -11.91
N LEU A 82 -4.53 6.28 -10.78
CA LEU A 82 -4.98 6.78 -9.48
C LEU A 82 -4.26 8.08 -9.08
N GLU A 83 -2.96 8.17 -9.30
CA GLU A 83 -2.16 9.38 -9.08
C GLU A 83 -2.65 10.53 -9.97
N TYR A 84 -2.92 10.26 -11.26
CA TYR A 84 -3.46 11.24 -12.20
C TYR A 84 -4.81 11.83 -11.74
N VAL A 85 -5.67 11.02 -11.14
CA VAL A 85 -6.95 11.50 -10.57
C VAL A 85 -6.83 12.07 -9.15
N GLY A 86 -5.61 12.24 -8.64
CA GLY A 86 -5.32 12.86 -7.34
C GLY A 86 -5.57 11.95 -6.13
N LEU A 87 -5.61 10.63 -6.32
CA LEU A 87 -5.84 9.69 -5.22
C LEU A 87 -4.55 9.32 -4.52
N ILE A 88 -4.58 9.46 -3.20
CA ILE A 88 -3.49 9.03 -2.32
C ILE A 88 -3.73 7.63 -1.75
N SER A 89 -4.99 7.19 -1.61
CA SER A 89 -5.35 5.86 -1.10
C SER A 89 -6.62 5.29 -1.75
N VAL A 90 -6.74 3.96 -1.73
CA VAL A 90 -7.91 3.21 -2.20
C VAL A 90 -8.33 2.16 -1.16
N LYS A 91 -9.58 1.66 -1.25
CA LYS A 91 -10.03 0.54 -0.42
C LYS A 91 -10.21 -0.72 -1.28
N VAL A 92 -9.45 -1.76 -0.99
CA VAL A 92 -9.63 -3.09 -1.57
C VAL A 92 -10.14 -4.02 -0.48
N ASN A 93 -11.29 -4.67 -0.67
CA ASN A 93 -11.89 -5.59 0.33
C ASN A 93 -12.01 -4.98 1.74
N GLY A 94 -12.33 -3.68 1.82
CA GLY A 94 -12.43 -2.95 3.09
C GLY A 94 -11.10 -2.49 3.68
N GLN A 95 -9.96 -2.97 3.17
CA GLN A 95 -8.63 -2.60 3.62
C GLN A 95 -8.11 -1.36 2.90
N LYS A 96 -7.50 -0.44 3.65
CA LYS A 96 -6.87 0.77 3.10
C LYS A 96 -5.54 0.42 2.46
N ILE A 97 -5.33 0.87 1.23
CA ILE A 97 -4.08 0.72 0.49
C ILE A 97 -3.61 2.10 0.03
N TRP A 98 -2.37 2.47 0.36
CA TRP A 98 -1.76 3.66 -0.22
C TRP A 98 -1.45 3.44 -1.70
N VAL A 99 -1.76 4.43 -2.54
CA VAL A 99 -1.51 4.35 -3.98
C VAL A 99 -0.03 4.16 -4.30
N LYS A 100 0.86 4.79 -3.51
CA LYS A 100 2.32 4.59 -3.59
C LYS A 100 2.77 3.14 -3.40
N ASN A 101 1.95 2.28 -2.79
CA ASN A 101 2.24 0.87 -2.55
C ASN A 101 1.71 -0.05 -3.66
N LEU A 102 1.09 0.51 -4.70
CA LEU A 102 0.65 -0.27 -5.86
C LEU A 102 1.82 -0.46 -6.84
N ILE A 103 2.86 -1.12 -6.34
CA ILE A 103 4.10 -1.42 -7.06
C ILE A 103 4.17 -2.89 -7.45
N THR A 104 5.07 -3.20 -8.36
CA THR A 104 5.38 -4.58 -8.75
C THR A 104 6.11 -5.33 -7.64
N VAL A 105 6.14 -6.67 -7.72
CA VAL A 105 6.89 -7.50 -6.77
C VAL A 105 8.38 -7.21 -6.85
N GLU A 106 8.89 -6.95 -8.05
CA GLU A 106 10.27 -6.60 -8.32
C GLU A 106 10.64 -5.26 -7.69
N GLU A 107 9.76 -4.26 -7.82
CA GLU A 107 9.91 -2.96 -7.13
C GLU A 107 9.85 -3.13 -5.62
N ALA A 108 8.89 -3.90 -5.09
CA ALA A 108 8.79 -4.17 -3.66
C ALA A 108 10.05 -4.85 -3.12
N PHE A 109 10.62 -5.78 -3.88
CA PHE A 109 11.87 -6.44 -3.55
C PHE A 109 13.05 -5.45 -3.57
N ALA A 110 13.15 -4.58 -4.58
CA ALA A 110 14.20 -3.55 -4.63
C ALA A 110 14.09 -2.55 -3.46
N GLU A 111 12.87 -2.22 -3.04
CA GLU A 111 12.63 -1.33 -1.89
C GLU A 111 12.93 -1.97 -0.53
N ASN A 112 13.12 -3.29 -0.46
CA ASN A 112 13.36 -4.00 0.80
C ASN A 112 14.61 -3.50 1.55
N ALA A 113 15.57 -2.93 0.82
CA ALA A 113 16.80 -2.38 1.39
C ALA A 113 16.49 -1.26 2.39
N LYS A 114 15.43 -0.46 2.14
CA LYS A 114 14.96 0.62 3.03
C LYS A 114 14.51 0.09 4.41
N TYR A 115 14.10 -1.17 4.46
CA TYR A 115 13.56 -1.82 5.64
C TYR A 115 14.50 -2.90 6.18
N SER A 116 15.80 -2.82 5.93
CA SER A 116 16.79 -3.71 6.52
C SER A 116 17.26 -3.15 7.86
N PRO A 117 16.66 -3.55 9.00
CA PRO A 117 17.16 -3.09 10.28
C PRO A 117 18.45 -3.86 10.63
N GLU A 118 19.32 -3.21 11.40
CA GLU A 118 20.47 -3.89 11.98
C GLU A 118 20.00 -4.90 13.03
N PRO A 119 20.61 -6.10 13.10
CA PRO A 119 20.28 -7.07 14.13
C PRO A 119 20.40 -6.48 15.54
N MET A 120 19.38 -6.69 16.37
CA MET A 120 19.33 -6.16 17.72
C MET A 120 19.01 -7.28 18.72
N ASN A 121 19.76 -7.33 19.82
CA ASN A 121 19.46 -8.21 20.95
C ASN A 121 18.55 -7.48 21.93
N TYR A 122 17.44 -8.09 22.32
CA TYR A 122 16.49 -7.48 23.24
C TYR A 122 17.16 -7.05 24.56
N LYS A 123 16.78 -5.88 25.06
CA LYS A 123 17.15 -5.35 26.38
C LYS A 123 15.91 -4.80 27.09
N PRO A 124 15.86 -4.78 28.43
CA PRO A 124 14.71 -4.27 29.18
C PRO A 124 14.30 -2.83 28.84
N GLU A 125 15.27 -1.97 28.52
CA GLU A 125 15.06 -0.55 28.15
C GLU A 125 14.18 -0.41 26.89
N TYR A 126 14.11 -1.45 26.06
CA TYR A 126 13.26 -1.47 24.87
C TYR A 126 11.78 -1.57 25.16
N ALA A 127 11.40 -1.90 26.40
CA ALA A 127 10.01 -1.96 26.83
C ALA A 127 9.52 -0.65 27.47
N ASP A 128 10.40 0.32 27.73
CA ASP A 128 10.05 1.59 28.38
C ASP A 128 9.87 2.72 27.35
N PRO A 129 8.65 3.20 27.10
CA PRO A 129 8.39 4.27 26.13
C PRO A 129 9.04 5.61 26.51
N ASN A 130 9.58 5.74 27.72
CA ASN A 130 10.32 6.92 28.17
C ASN A 130 11.82 6.84 27.89
N MET A 131 12.30 5.79 27.22
CA MET A 131 13.69 5.60 26.81
C MET A 131 13.83 5.78 25.28
N PRO A 132 14.92 6.40 24.77
CA PRO A 132 15.11 6.50 23.33
C PRO A 132 15.20 5.12 22.66
N GLU A 133 15.71 4.13 23.39
CA GLU A 133 15.88 2.76 22.91
C GLU A 133 14.57 2.03 22.60
N TYR A 134 13.45 2.41 23.23
CA TYR A 134 12.12 1.87 22.89
C TYR A 134 11.76 2.15 21.43
N TYR A 135 12.00 3.38 20.97
CA TYR A 135 11.70 3.76 19.59
C TYR A 135 12.60 3.00 18.60
N ASP A 136 13.87 2.79 18.94
CA ASP A 136 14.78 2.02 18.10
C ASP A 136 14.36 0.55 17.97
N TYR A 137 13.93 -0.06 19.06
CA TYR A 137 13.41 -1.42 19.04
C TYR A 137 12.09 -1.55 18.27
N GLU A 138 11.16 -0.60 18.44
CA GLU A 138 9.91 -0.60 17.68
C GLU A 138 10.16 -0.41 16.18
N LEU A 139 11.08 0.47 15.78
CA LEU A 139 11.51 0.59 14.40
C LEU A 139 12.14 -0.71 13.88
N PHE A 140 13.02 -1.34 14.66
CA PHE A 140 13.61 -2.64 14.31
C PHE A 140 12.52 -3.69 14.04
N ARG A 141 11.56 -3.83 14.96
CA ARG A 141 10.47 -4.81 14.88
C ARG A 141 9.56 -4.56 13.68
N LEU A 142 9.16 -3.31 13.44
CA LEU A 142 8.30 -2.92 12.33
C LEU A 142 8.99 -3.08 10.97
N LYS A 143 10.25 -2.64 10.85
CA LYS A 143 11.06 -2.79 9.62
C LYS A 143 11.31 -4.26 9.29
N THR A 144 11.60 -5.10 10.28
CA THR A 144 11.75 -6.55 10.09
C THR A 144 10.51 -7.17 9.46
N LYS A 145 9.32 -6.81 9.97
CA LYS A 145 8.05 -7.29 9.42
C LYS A 145 7.80 -6.77 8.01
N MET A 146 8.11 -5.50 7.74
CA MET A 146 8.00 -4.94 6.39
C MET A 146 8.88 -5.68 5.37
N LYS A 147 10.14 -5.88 5.73
CA LYS A 147 11.10 -6.62 4.89
C LYS A 147 10.60 -8.03 4.59
N TYR A 148 10.11 -8.75 5.60
CA TYR A 148 9.52 -10.07 5.41
C TYR A 148 8.33 -10.05 4.45
N MET A 149 7.43 -9.08 4.58
CA MET A 149 6.27 -8.97 3.68
C MET A 149 6.69 -8.69 2.23
N GLN A 150 7.70 -7.84 2.02
CA GLN A 150 8.20 -7.50 0.69
C GLN A 150 8.95 -8.65 -0.01
N THR A 151 9.63 -9.52 0.75
CA THR A 151 10.42 -10.62 0.17
C THR A 151 9.67 -11.95 0.06
N SER A 152 8.59 -12.15 0.81
CA SER A 152 7.86 -13.43 0.84
C SER A 152 6.63 -13.46 -0.07
N ALA A 153 5.64 -12.59 0.20
CA ALA A 153 4.34 -12.62 -0.47
C ALA A 153 3.71 -11.22 -0.49
N TYR A 154 4.41 -10.25 -1.08
CA TYR A 154 4.00 -8.84 -1.09
C TYR A 154 2.53 -8.62 -1.51
N PRO A 155 2.03 -9.23 -2.59
CA PRO A 155 0.64 -9.02 -3.01
C PRO A 155 -0.38 -9.40 -1.93
N LYS A 156 -0.16 -10.52 -1.24
CA LYS A 156 -1.04 -10.98 -0.15
C LYS A 156 -1.11 -9.91 0.96
N TYR A 157 0.04 -9.48 1.47
CA TYR A 157 0.11 -8.54 2.57
C TYR A 157 -0.36 -7.13 2.19
N LEU A 158 -0.24 -6.76 0.92
CA LEU A 158 -0.80 -5.53 0.38
C LEU A 158 -2.34 -5.53 0.48
N TYR A 159 -2.98 -6.63 0.07
CA TYR A 159 -4.45 -6.76 0.09
C TYR A 159 -5.06 -6.96 1.47
N GLU A 160 -4.33 -7.61 2.36
CA GLU A 160 -4.72 -7.72 3.76
C GLU A 160 -4.54 -6.37 4.51
N GLY A 161 -4.01 -5.34 3.85
CA GLY A 161 -3.81 -4.00 4.40
C GLY A 161 -2.57 -3.87 5.28
N TYR A 162 -1.79 -4.94 5.43
CA TYR A 162 -0.62 -4.96 6.31
C TYR A 162 0.48 -4.03 5.84
N VAL A 163 0.79 -3.97 4.54
CA VAL A 163 1.83 -3.06 4.02
C VAL A 163 1.54 -1.61 4.42
N THR A 164 0.31 -1.14 4.20
CA THR A 164 -0.13 0.20 4.61
C THR A 164 -0.05 0.38 6.12
N LYS A 165 -0.58 -0.58 6.89
CA LYS A 165 -0.57 -0.54 8.36
C LYS A 165 0.85 -0.41 8.93
N PHE A 166 1.81 -1.18 8.43
CA PHE A 166 3.18 -1.16 8.92
C PHE A 166 3.94 0.09 8.46
N GLN A 167 3.66 0.63 7.27
CA GLN A 167 4.21 1.93 6.87
C GLN A 167 3.70 3.05 7.79
N ASP A 168 2.38 3.11 8.02
CA ASP A 168 1.78 4.13 8.91
C ASP A 168 2.37 4.03 10.33
N ALA A 169 2.60 2.81 10.83
CA ALA A 169 3.24 2.59 12.13
C ALA A 169 4.70 3.04 12.17
N ILE A 170 5.48 2.78 11.11
CA ILE A 170 6.87 3.25 11.01
C ILE A 170 6.91 4.77 11.01
N ASP A 171 6.07 5.41 10.19
CA ASP A 171 5.99 6.88 10.10
C ASP A 171 5.57 7.50 11.44
N SER A 172 4.66 6.85 12.19
CA SER A 172 4.27 7.29 13.54
C SER A 172 5.45 7.21 14.52
N ILE A 173 6.13 6.06 14.61
CA ILE A 173 7.25 5.88 15.54
C ILE A 173 8.40 6.84 15.22
N LEU A 174 8.66 7.13 13.94
CA LEU A 174 9.66 8.13 13.55
C LEU A 174 9.30 9.54 14.07
N LYS A 175 8.04 9.94 13.95
CA LYS A 175 7.55 11.22 14.48
C LYS A 175 7.60 11.27 16.00
N ASP A 176 7.18 10.20 16.67
CA ASP A 176 7.18 10.13 18.13
C ASP A 176 8.63 10.22 18.67
N LYS A 177 9.59 9.55 18.01
CA LYS A 177 11.01 9.64 18.33
C LYS A 177 11.57 11.05 18.14
N GLU A 178 11.19 11.73 17.05
CA GLU A 178 11.59 13.11 16.78
C GLU A 178 11.06 14.06 17.87
N GLN A 179 9.79 13.93 18.24
CA GLN A 179 9.18 14.73 19.31
C GLN A 179 9.85 14.49 20.66
N TYR A 180 10.13 13.23 21.00
CA TYR A 180 10.85 12.87 22.22
C TYR A 180 12.21 13.59 22.32
N ASN A 181 12.97 13.62 21.22
CA ASN A 181 14.26 14.30 21.16
C ASN A 181 14.18 15.83 21.27
N ILE A 182 13.07 16.45 20.86
CA ILE A 182 12.84 17.90 20.98
C ILE A 182 12.43 18.27 22.41
N SER A 183 11.72 17.36 23.11
CA SER A 183 11.15 17.61 24.44
C SER A 183 12.12 17.43 25.62
N ARG A 184 13.38 17.11 25.33
CA ARG A 184 14.46 16.91 26.31
C ARG A 184 15.51 18.00 26.19
#